data_AF-A0A7J8W4J0-F1
#
_entry.id   AF-A0A7J8W4J0-F1
#
_cell.length_a   1.000
_cell.length_b   1.000
_cell.length_c   1.000
_cell.angle_alpha   90.00
_cell.angle_beta   90.00
_cell.angle_gamma   90.00
#
_symmetry.space_group_name_H-M   'P 1'
#
loop_
_entity.id
_entity.type
_entity.pdbx_description
1 polymer ?
#
loop_
_entity_poly.entity_id
_entity_poly.type
_entity_poly.pdbx_seq_one_letter_code
_entity_poly.pdbx_strand_id
1 'polypeptide(L)'
;QISSLYLTAILNPNPNPNPNPNPNPNPIIPSFFPMPRFLNPFLLSLFFCVLGLGFGVDFGQAFKVPFRVNDVLPVLPRQVSWPVLNTLHSAVDLLPAFVGSVTPNNGSIDWKGSCFHGNEARLEFTNSDRDDSGLGGGVLHLTTSEAHSWTCMDLYVFATPYRITWDYYFSAREHTLKFDSWEEAAELEYVKEHGISVFLMPSGMLGTLLSLVDVLPLFSNTVWGQNANLAFLKTHMGASFEKRPKPWRTVVNPEDVHSGDFLAVSKIRGRWGGFETLEKWVTGAFAGHTAVCLKDDMGNLWVAESGHENEKVLIALFKLTCWVKGMLGLFSIRMVGGPEMLGEEIIVVIPWDEWWELSLKDNSNPQIALLPLHPDIRAKFNSTAAWEYARSMSGKPYGYHNMIFSWIDTVADNYPPPLDAHLVISVMSMWTRVQPAYAANMWNEALNKRLGTEDLDLYRILEETERRGITFDQLLTIPEQDEWVYSDGKSTTCVAFILEMYKEAGVFGPLSNSIQVTEFTIRDAYMLKIFENNQTNLPSWCNNGDGRLPFCQILGEYWMELPFYNSLEPYANMNENCPSLPPIYDRPTRC
;
A
#
# COMPACT_ATOMS: atom_id res chain seq x y z
N GLN A 1 -44.17 8.56 -10.73
CA GLN A 1 -44.80 7.34 -10.18
C GLN A 1 -44.38 6.16 -11.05
N ILE A 2 -43.32 5.45 -10.62
CA ILE A 2 -43.00 4.02 -10.77
C ILE A 2 -41.62 3.94 -10.10
N SER A 3 -41.66 4.00 -8.78
CA SER A 3 -40.57 3.74 -7.85
C SER A 3 -41.24 2.97 -6.73
N SER A 4 -40.70 1.80 -6.36
CA SER A 4 -41.18 0.87 -5.31
C SER A 4 -41.74 -0.48 -5.79
N LEU A 5 -40.94 -1.32 -6.47
CA LEU A 5 -41.26 -2.76 -6.55
C LEU A 5 -40.07 -3.72 -6.76
N TYR A 6 -38.85 -3.35 -6.38
CA TYR A 6 -37.69 -4.28 -6.42
C TYR A 6 -36.83 -4.21 -5.15
N LEU A 7 -37.45 -4.06 -3.97
CA LEU A 7 -36.73 -3.94 -2.71
C LEU A 7 -37.43 -4.66 -1.55
N THR A 8 -37.61 -5.98 -1.67
CA THR A 8 -38.01 -6.86 -0.55
C THR A 8 -37.64 -8.33 -0.79
N ALA A 9 -36.34 -8.63 -0.91
CA ALA A 9 -35.87 -10.03 -0.90
C ALA A 9 -34.46 -10.22 -0.29
N ILE A 10 -33.89 -9.20 0.35
CA ILE A 10 -32.60 -9.28 1.01
C ILE A 10 -32.81 -8.61 2.36
N LEU A 11 -32.45 -9.29 3.46
CA LEU A 11 -32.60 -8.92 4.88
C LEU A 11 -33.69 -9.69 5.65
N ASN A 12 -33.40 -10.94 6.06
CA ASN A 12 -33.54 -11.31 7.48
C ASN A 12 -32.71 -12.57 7.84
N PRO A 13 -31.95 -12.59 8.95
CA PRO A 13 -31.18 -13.74 9.42
C PRO A 13 -31.88 -14.47 10.59
N ASN A 14 -31.71 -15.80 10.70
CA ASN A 14 -31.68 -16.52 11.99
C ASN A 14 -31.09 -17.95 11.84
N PRO A 15 -30.57 -18.59 12.92
CA PRO A 15 -29.44 -19.52 12.87
C PRO A 15 -29.79 -21.00 13.10
N ASN A 16 -28.97 -21.90 12.50
CA ASN A 16 -28.51 -23.29 12.82
C ASN A 16 -29.36 -24.30 13.65
N PRO A 17 -29.11 -25.64 13.63
CA PRO A 17 -28.10 -26.44 12.89
C PRO A 17 -28.60 -27.78 12.22
N ASN A 18 -27.74 -28.38 11.37
CA ASN A 18 -27.52 -29.78 10.85
C ASN A 18 -28.46 -30.97 11.22
N PRO A 19 -28.49 -32.14 10.49
CA PRO A 19 -27.52 -32.66 9.48
C PRO A 19 -28.10 -33.35 8.20
N ASN A 20 -27.18 -33.64 7.25
CA ASN A 20 -27.20 -34.52 6.04
C ASN A 20 -28.16 -35.75 6.03
N PRO A 21 -28.49 -36.41 4.87
CA PRO A 21 -27.68 -36.54 3.64
C PRO A 21 -28.41 -36.47 2.26
N ASN A 22 -27.59 -36.39 1.19
CA ASN A 22 -27.81 -36.64 -0.26
C ASN A 22 -28.88 -37.72 -0.64
N PRO A 23 -29.45 -37.78 -1.87
CA PRO A 23 -28.81 -37.46 -3.16
C PRO A 23 -29.66 -36.78 -4.27
N ASN A 24 -28.98 -36.33 -5.32
CA ASN A 24 -29.45 -35.95 -6.68
C ASN A 24 -30.57 -36.86 -7.25
N PRO A 25 -31.47 -36.41 -8.16
CA PRO A 25 -31.05 -35.88 -9.48
C PRO A 25 -31.94 -34.79 -10.16
N ASN A 26 -31.28 -34.05 -11.09
CA ASN A 26 -31.80 -33.33 -12.28
C ASN A 26 -32.93 -32.29 -12.15
N PRO A 27 -32.69 -30.99 -12.46
CA PRO A 27 -33.76 -30.04 -12.68
C PRO A 27 -34.24 -30.06 -14.15
N ILE A 28 -35.55 -30.15 -14.24
CA ILE A 28 -36.41 -29.99 -15.41
C ILE A 28 -36.23 -28.59 -16.00
N ILE A 29 -36.10 -28.53 -17.32
CA ILE A 29 -36.12 -27.31 -18.16
C ILE A 29 -37.55 -26.74 -18.19
N PRO A 30 -37.78 -25.44 -17.93
CA PRO A 30 -38.95 -24.77 -18.42
C PRO A 30 -38.60 -23.87 -19.62
N SER A 31 -39.31 -24.19 -20.69
CA SER A 31 -39.54 -23.49 -21.95
C SER A 31 -39.61 -21.96 -21.90
N PHE A 32 -38.90 -21.40 -22.89
CA PHE A 32 -39.07 -20.12 -23.59
C PHE A 32 -40.45 -19.43 -23.51
N PHE A 33 -40.41 -18.12 -23.25
CA PHE A 33 -41.34 -17.13 -23.82
C PHE A 33 -40.56 -16.14 -24.73
N PRO A 34 -41.17 -15.60 -25.80
CA PRO A 34 -40.46 -14.98 -26.91
C PRO A 34 -40.18 -13.48 -26.69
N MET A 35 -38.99 -13.03 -27.11
CA MET A 35 -38.65 -11.61 -27.23
C MET A 35 -39.34 -10.95 -28.45
N PRO A 36 -39.76 -9.68 -28.37
CA PRO A 36 -40.21 -8.94 -29.54
C PRO A 36 -39.02 -8.53 -30.41
N ARG A 37 -39.08 -8.87 -31.70
CA ARG A 37 -38.16 -8.44 -32.75
C ARG A 37 -38.31 -6.93 -33.00
N PHE A 38 -37.33 -6.14 -32.59
CA PHE A 38 -37.09 -4.80 -33.15
C PHE A 38 -35.60 -4.56 -33.30
N LEU A 39 -35.01 -5.09 -34.37
CA LEU A 39 -33.79 -4.54 -34.97
C LEU A 39 -33.81 -4.89 -36.46
N ASN A 40 -33.96 -3.86 -37.29
CA ASN A 40 -34.02 -3.97 -38.73
C ASN A 40 -32.59 -4.29 -39.26
N PRO A 41 -32.34 -5.45 -39.88
CA PRO A 41 -31.00 -5.88 -40.30
C PRO A 41 -30.36 -4.97 -41.35
N PHE A 42 -31.14 -4.10 -42.01
CA PHE A 42 -30.62 -3.08 -42.93
C PHE A 42 -29.82 -1.97 -42.22
N LEU A 43 -30.16 -1.61 -40.97
CA LEU A 43 -29.45 -0.56 -40.23
C LEU A 43 -28.09 -1.03 -39.70
N LEU A 44 -28.00 -2.30 -39.28
CA LEU A 44 -26.72 -2.92 -38.88
C LEU A 44 -25.76 -3.03 -40.07
N SER A 45 -26.27 -3.44 -41.24
CA SER A 45 -25.44 -3.56 -42.44
C SER A 45 -24.96 -2.19 -42.95
N LEU A 46 -25.75 -1.13 -42.76
CA LEU A 46 -25.33 0.23 -43.09
C LEU A 46 -24.20 0.72 -42.16
N PHE A 47 -24.30 0.40 -40.86
CA PHE A 47 -23.26 0.71 -39.87
C PHE A 47 -21.92 0.02 -40.18
N PHE A 48 -21.95 -1.26 -40.57
CA PHE A 48 -20.75 -1.98 -41.00
C PHE A 48 -20.22 -1.53 -42.36
N CYS A 49 -21.07 -1.10 -43.30
CA CYS A 49 -20.61 -0.51 -44.57
C CYS A 49 -19.93 0.86 -44.39
N VAL A 50 -20.39 1.68 -43.45
CA VAL A 50 -19.73 2.97 -43.11
C VAL A 50 -18.38 2.73 -42.42
N LEU A 51 -18.25 1.69 -41.60
CA LEU A 51 -16.97 1.25 -41.04
C LEU A 51 -16.03 0.63 -42.09
N GLY A 52 -16.57 -0.09 -43.08
CA GLY A 52 -15.80 -0.74 -44.14
C GLY A 52 -15.27 0.20 -45.23
N LEU A 53 -15.98 1.30 -45.52
CA LEU A 53 -15.57 2.29 -46.53
C LEU A 53 -14.42 3.22 -46.07
N GLY A 54 -14.01 3.15 -44.79
CA GLY A 54 -12.84 3.87 -44.27
C GLY A 54 -11.48 3.22 -44.56
N PHE A 55 -11.45 2.01 -45.15
CA PHE A 55 -10.23 1.20 -45.31
C PHE A 55 -9.65 1.17 -46.73
N GLY A 56 -9.79 2.23 -47.51
CA GLY A 56 -9.29 2.19 -48.88
C GLY A 56 -9.09 3.53 -49.58
N VAL A 57 -8.36 4.48 -49.01
CA VAL A 57 -7.62 5.49 -49.81
C VAL A 57 -6.39 5.98 -49.04
N ASP A 58 -5.23 5.84 -49.67
CA ASP A 58 -3.93 6.31 -49.19
C ASP A 58 -3.79 7.80 -49.53
N PHE A 59 -3.94 8.69 -48.54
CA PHE A 59 -3.55 10.11 -48.63
C PHE A 59 -3.04 10.58 -47.27
N GLY A 60 -1.81 11.08 -47.25
CA GLY A 60 -1.10 11.53 -46.06
C GLY A 60 -1.78 12.72 -45.36
N GLN A 61 -2.54 12.41 -44.31
CA GLN A 61 -2.80 13.21 -43.12
C GLN A 61 -3.45 12.26 -42.13
N ALA A 62 -2.83 12.04 -40.97
CA ALA A 62 -3.29 11.10 -39.96
C ALA A 62 -4.71 11.48 -39.48
N PHE A 63 -5.75 10.85 -40.05
CA PHE A 63 -7.11 10.97 -39.56
C PHE A 63 -7.16 10.44 -38.12
N LYS A 64 -7.39 11.34 -37.16
CA LYS A 64 -7.68 10.97 -35.76
C LYS A 64 -8.95 10.11 -35.79
N VAL A 65 -8.79 8.82 -35.47
CA VAL A 65 -9.93 7.90 -35.34
C VAL A 65 -10.85 8.39 -34.23
N PRO A 66 -12.19 8.26 -34.37
CA PRO A 66 -13.12 8.79 -33.37
C PRO A 66 -12.99 8.10 -32.00
N PHE A 67 -12.42 6.88 -31.97
CA PHE A 67 -12.14 6.11 -30.77
C PHE A 67 -10.92 5.22 -31.02
N ARG A 68 -10.06 5.00 -30.01
CA ARG A 68 -9.16 3.83 -30.00
C ARG A 68 -9.87 2.63 -29.38
N VAL A 69 -9.40 1.42 -29.69
CA VAL A 69 -9.97 0.16 -29.15
C VAL A 69 -10.13 0.26 -27.63
N ASN A 70 -9.11 0.78 -26.93
CA ASN A 70 -9.11 0.96 -25.48
C ASN A 70 -10.21 1.90 -24.95
N ASP A 71 -10.64 2.89 -25.72
CA ASP A 71 -11.71 3.83 -25.32
C ASP A 71 -13.11 3.19 -25.41
N VAL A 72 -13.27 2.17 -26.27
CA VAL A 72 -14.55 1.49 -26.52
C VAL A 72 -14.70 0.21 -25.69
N LEU A 73 -13.58 -0.37 -25.23
CA LEU A 73 -13.57 -1.58 -24.40
C LEU A 73 -14.57 -1.53 -23.22
N PRO A 74 -14.68 -0.43 -22.43
CA PRO A 74 -15.62 -0.37 -21.31
C PRO A 74 -17.11 -0.46 -21.71
N VAL A 75 -17.43 -0.14 -22.97
CA VAL A 75 -18.81 -0.13 -23.51
C VAL A 75 -19.16 -1.47 -24.18
N LEU A 76 -18.17 -2.32 -24.45
CA LEU A 76 -18.37 -3.64 -25.04
C LEU A 76 -18.88 -4.66 -24.00
N PRO A 77 -19.60 -5.71 -24.44
CA PRO A 77 -20.08 -6.76 -23.55
C PRO A 77 -18.95 -7.34 -22.69
N ARG A 78 -19.19 -7.52 -21.39
CA ARG A 78 -18.20 -7.98 -20.40
C ARG A 78 -17.40 -9.21 -20.84
N GLN A 79 -17.98 -10.12 -21.62
CA GLN A 79 -17.29 -11.32 -22.11
C GLN A 79 -16.13 -11.02 -23.09
N VAL A 80 -16.16 -9.86 -23.75
CA VAL A 80 -15.15 -9.42 -24.73
C VAL A 80 -14.20 -8.39 -24.13
N SER A 81 -14.73 -7.46 -23.31
CA SER A 81 -13.96 -6.35 -22.77
C SER A 81 -13.19 -6.68 -21.50
N TRP A 82 -13.75 -7.50 -20.61
CA TRP A 82 -13.17 -7.79 -19.30
C TRP A 82 -11.78 -8.44 -19.35
N PRO A 83 -11.48 -9.38 -20.26
CA PRO A 83 -10.14 -9.94 -20.39
C PRO A 83 -9.09 -8.92 -20.85
N VAL A 84 -9.47 -7.92 -21.64
CA VAL A 84 -8.57 -6.89 -22.17
C VAL A 84 -8.46 -5.71 -21.19
N LEU A 85 -9.55 -5.33 -20.52
CA LEU A 85 -9.54 -4.32 -19.45
C LEU A 85 -8.69 -4.75 -18.26
N ASN A 86 -8.74 -6.03 -17.87
CA ASN A 86 -7.89 -6.58 -16.81
C ASN A 86 -6.39 -6.64 -17.19
N THR A 87 -6.04 -6.44 -18.47
CA THR A 87 -4.65 -6.31 -18.92
C THR A 87 -4.21 -4.87 -19.11
N LEU A 88 -5.13 -3.90 -18.99
CA LEU A 88 -4.90 -2.48 -19.24
C LEU A 88 -4.96 -1.63 -17.96
N HIS A 89 -5.42 -2.19 -16.84
CA HIS A 89 -5.52 -1.50 -15.56
C HIS A 89 -4.92 -2.36 -14.43
N SER A 90 -4.24 -1.69 -13.51
CA SER A 90 -3.61 -2.22 -12.32
C SER A 90 -3.95 -1.33 -11.13
N ALA A 91 -3.86 -1.84 -9.90
CA ALA A 91 -3.94 -1.01 -8.70
C ALA A 91 -3.00 0.22 -8.70
N VAL A 92 -1.88 0.12 -9.43
CA VAL A 92 -0.93 1.21 -9.65
C VAL A 92 -1.56 2.40 -10.39
N ASP A 93 -2.56 2.16 -11.23
CA ASP A 93 -3.27 3.17 -12.01
C ASP A 93 -4.17 4.08 -11.16
N LEU A 94 -4.32 3.78 -9.86
CA LEU A 94 -4.94 4.68 -8.89
C LEU A 94 -4.00 5.82 -8.46
N LEU A 95 -2.71 5.74 -8.77
CA LEU A 95 -1.71 6.66 -8.27
C LEU A 95 -1.49 7.83 -9.25
N PRO A 96 -1.64 9.09 -8.80
CA PRO A 96 -1.34 10.25 -9.62
C PRO A 96 0.15 10.34 -9.95
N ALA A 97 0.51 10.69 -11.19
CA ALA A 97 1.87 10.98 -11.60
C ALA A 97 2.14 12.49 -11.54
N PHE A 98 3.21 12.92 -10.88
CA PHE A 98 3.61 14.33 -10.89
C PHE A 98 4.03 14.76 -12.30
N VAL A 99 3.49 15.89 -12.79
CA VAL A 99 3.84 16.42 -14.12
C VAL A 99 4.61 17.74 -14.06
N GLY A 100 4.52 18.47 -12.95
CA GLY A 100 5.26 19.71 -12.74
C GLY A 100 4.59 20.64 -11.74
N SER A 101 5.26 21.76 -11.44
CA SER A 101 4.71 22.81 -10.57
C SER A 101 4.49 24.10 -11.35
N VAL A 102 3.28 24.65 -11.25
CA VAL A 102 2.91 25.89 -11.95
C VAL A 102 3.19 27.08 -11.05
N THR A 103 4.32 27.74 -11.30
CA THR A 103 4.74 28.95 -10.58
C THR A 103 4.29 30.22 -11.30
N PRO A 104 4.12 31.35 -10.59
CA PRO A 104 3.79 32.63 -11.23
C PRO A 104 4.96 33.24 -12.02
N ASN A 105 6.20 32.96 -11.62
CA ASN A 105 7.38 33.67 -12.14
C ASN A 105 8.03 33.00 -13.35
N ASN A 106 7.86 31.68 -13.51
CA ASN A 106 8.55 30.89 -14.53
C ASN A 106 7.74 30.73 -15.84
N GLY A 107 6.66 31.50 -16.00
CA GLY A 107 5.81 31.48 -17.19
C GLY A 107 4.83 30.30 -17.19
N SER A 108 4.81 29.54 -18.28
CA SER A 108 3.98 28.34 -18.43
C SER A 108 4.81 27.07 -18.38
N ILE A 109 4.22 25.99 -17.88
CA ILE A 109 4.78 24.64 -17.96
C ILE A 109 4.04 23.85 -19.03
N ASP A 110 4.74 22.98 -19.76
CA ASP A 110 4.16 22.09 -20.74
C ASP A 110 4.38 20.61 -20.40
N TRP A 111 3.40 19.78 -20.74
CA TRP A 111 3.51 18.33 -20.54
C TRP A 111 2.61 17.55 -21.51
N LYS A 112 2.82 16.23 -21.53
CA LYS A 112 2.00 15.27 -22.26
C LYS A 112 1.03 14.58 -21.31
N GLY A 113 -0.26 14.76 -21.54
CA GLY A 113 -1.34 14.05 -20.87
C GLY A 113 -1.65 12.70 -21.51
N SER A 114 -2.57 11.97 -20.88
CA SER A 114 -3.06 10.67 -21.39
C SER A 114 -4.01 10.86 -22.57
N CYS A 115 -4.82 11.91 -22.54
CA CYS A 115 -5.74 12.31 -23.59
C CYS A 115 -5.15 13.40 -24.50
N PHE A 116 -4.52 14.42 -23.92
CA PHE A 116 -4.01 15.58 -24.64
C PHE A 116 -2.49 15.58 -24.68
N HIS A 117 -1.90 15.56 -25.88
CA HIS A 117 -0.44 15.48 -26.04
C HIS A 117 0.27 16.84 -25.98
N GLY A 118 -0.46 17.95 -26.05
CA GLY A 118 0.09 19.29 -25.83
C GLY A 118 -0.71 20.00 -24.75
N ASN A 119 -0.25 19.94 -23.50
CA ASN A 119 -0.83 20.69 -22.40
C ASN A 119 0.10 21.81 -21.98
N GLU A 120 -0.47 22.95 -21.62
CA GLU A 120 0.25 24.11 -21.13
C GLU A 120 -0.52 24.74 -19.97
N ALA A 121 0.13 25.02 -18.84
CA ALA A 121 -0.50 25.69 -17.70
C ALA A 121 0.26 26.92 -17.24
N ARG A 122 -0.48 27.96 -16.85
CA ARG A 122 0.04 29.19 -16.21
C ARG A 122 -0.83 29.60 -15.03
N LEU A 123 -0.22 30.21 -14.02
CA LEU A 123 -0.90 30.69 -12.82
C LEU A 123 -0.90 32.21 -12.76
N GLU A 124 -2.08 32.80 -12.55
CA GLU A 124 -2.26 34.23 -12.35
C GLU A 124 -2.85 34.49 -10.96
N PHE A 125 -2.21 35.35 -10.16
CA PHE A 125 -2.75 35.72 -8.85
C PHE A 125 -3.91 36.72 -8.98
N THR A 126 -4.95 36.54 -8.18
CA THR A 126 -6.03 37.51 -8.03
C THR A 126 -5.88 38.25 -6.72
N ASN A 127 -5.92 39.58 -6.77
CA ASN A 127 -5.92 40.40 -5.56
C ASN A 127 -7.27 40.27 -4.84
N SER A 128 -7.27 40.44 -3.52
CA SER A 128 -8.52 40.62 -2.78
C SER A 128 -9.22 41.91 -3.20
N ASP A 129 -10.54 41.85 -3.38
CA ASP A 129 -11.35 43.04 -3.62
C ASP A 129 -11.22 43.99 -2.43
N ARG A 130 -11.24 45.30 -2.69
CA ARG A 130 -10.97 46.36 -1.69
C ARG A 130 -11.88 46.33 -0.44
N ASP A 131 -12.97 45.57 -0.48
CA ASP A 131 -13.94 45.41 0.63
C ASP A 131 -13.82 44.06 1.36
N ASP A 132 -12.94 43.15 0.91
CA ASP A 132 -12.76 41.82 1.50
C ASP A 132 -11.34 41.67 2.06
N SER A 133 -11.21 41.38 3.36
CA SER A 133 -9.91 41.22 4.04
C SER A 133 -9.21 39.89 3.71
N GLY A 134 -9.56 39.26 2.59
CA GLY A 134 -9.05 37.97 2.15
C GLY A 134 -7.60 38.05 1.66
N LEU A 135 -6.93 36.89 1.63
CA LEU A 135 -5.53 36.74 1.22
C LEU A 135 -5.32 36.84 -0.31
N GLY A 136 -6.36 37.20 -1.07
CA GLY A 136 -6.40 37.04 -2.52
C GLY A 136 -6.45 35.57 -2.91
N GLY A 137 -6.49 35.30 -4.22
CA GLY A 137 -6.62 33.96 -4.77
C GLY A 137 -5.73 33.75 -5.99
N GLY A 138 -6.14 32.84 -6.87
CA GLY A 138 -5.44 32.59 -8.12
C GLY A 138 -6.34 31.97 -9.19
N VAL A 139 -5.98 32.17 -10.45
CA VAL A 139 -6.59 31.51 -11.60
C VAL A 139 -5.50 30.74 -12.31
N LEU A 140 -5.65 29.42 -12.31
CA LEU A 140 -4.83 28.53 -13.11
C LEU A 140 -5.47 28.38 -14.49
N HIS A 141 -4.78 28.86 -15.52
CA HIS A 141 -5.18 28.68 -16.91
C HIS A 141 -4.49 27.44 -17.44
N LEU A 142 -5.29 26.46 -17.90
CA LEU A 142 -4.81 25.22 -18.49
C LEU A 142 -5.30 25.14 -19.94
N THR A 143 -4.36 25.16 -20.89
CA THR A 143 -4.65 24.93 -22.30
C THR A 143 -4.35 23.48 -22.64
N THR A 144 -5.36 22.75 -23.06
CA THR A 144 -5.20 21.37 -23.56
C THR A 144 -5.32 21.33 -25.07
N SER A 145 -4.43 20.59 -25.73
CA SER A 145 -4.36 20.51 -27.19
C SER A 145 -3.94 19.12 -27.66
N GLU A 146 -4.03 18.89 -28.97
CA GLU A 146 -3.66 17.61 -29.59
C GLU A 146 -4.37 16.38 -29.01
N ALA A 147 -5.67 16.50 -28.71
CA ALA A 147 -6.49 15.39 -28.21
C ALA A 147 -6.31 14.12 -29.06
N HIS A 148 -6.00 13.00 -28.44
CA HIS A 148 -5.74 11.74 -29.15
C HIS A 148 -7.04 11.10 -29.67
N SER A 149 -8.16 11.32 -28.97
CA SER A 149 -9.49 10.75 -29.24
C SER A 149 -10.57 11.76 -28.87
N TRP A 150 -11.77 11.63 -29.43
CA TRP A 150 -12.88 12.56 -29.19
C TRP A 150 -13.57 12.36 -27.85
N THR A 151 -13.39 11.20 -27.24
CA THR A 151 -14.02 10.82 -25.97
C THR A 151 -13.02 10.61 -24.84
N CYS A 152 -11.73 10.84 -25.07
CA CYS A 152 -10.75 10.72 -24.00
C CYS A 152 -10.86 11.89 -23.02
N MET A 153 -10.36 11.68 -21.81
CA MET A 153 -10.41 12.66 -20.74
C MET A 153 -9.21 12.51 -19.83
N ASP A 154 -8.60 13.62 -19.46
CA ASP A 154 -7.57 13.67 -18.42
C ASP A 154 -8.21 14.11 -17.10
N LEU A 155 -7.75 13.50 -16.01
CA LEU A 155 -8.09 13.87 -14.65
C LEU A 155 -6.80 14.36 -13.98
N TYR A 156 -6.85 15.58 -13.44
CA TYR A 156 -5.72 16.20 -12.75
C TYR A 156 -6.04 16.42 -11.28
N VAL A 157 -5.02 16.25 -10.45
CA VAL A 157 -5.00 16.67 -9.05
C VAL A 157 -4.05 17.85 -8.93
N PHE A 158 -4.52 18.93 -8.32
CA PHE A 158 -3.74 20.13 -8.06
C PHE A 158 -3.54 20.22 -6.55
N ALA A 159 -2.28 20.24 -6.12
CA ALA A 159 -1.93 20.20 -4.71
C ALA A 159 -1.00 21.35 -4.33
N THR A 160 -1.27 21.91 -3.15
CA THR A 160 -0.29 22.61 -2.33
C THR A 160 -0.19 21.82 -1.02
N PRO A 161 0.80 22.09 -0.14
CA PRO A 161 0.79 21.56 1.21
C PRO A 161 -0.51 21.95 1.98
N TYR A 162 -1.25 22.95 1.49
CA TYR A 162 -2.43 23.54 2.12
C TYR A 162 -3.77 23.05 1.59
N ARG A 163 -3.84 22.65 0.32
CA ARG A 163 -5.08 22.18 -0.29
C ARG A 163 -4.82 21.15 -1.38
N ILE A 164 -5.79 20.25 -1.55
CA ILE A 164 -5.93 19.43 -2.74
C ILE A 164 -7.26 19.76 -3.41
N THR A 165 -7.20 20.01 -4.72
CA THR A 165 -8.35 20.08 -5.60
C THR A 165 -8.11 19.20 -6.81
N TRP A 166 -9.16 18.87 -7.56
CA TRP A 166 -9.07 18.08 -8.77
C TRP A 166 -10.00 18.64 -9.83
N ASP A 167 -9.66 18.41 -11.09
CA ASP A 167 -10.53 18.78 -12.21
C ASP A 167 -10.30 17.83 -13.39
N TYR A 168 -11.26 17.78 -14.30
CA TYR A 168 -11.22 16.91 -15.48
C TYR A 168 -11.41 17.69 -16.76
N TYR A 169 -10.67 17.29 -17.80
CA TYR A 169 -10.69 17.96 -19.10
C TYR A 169 -10.98 16.95 -20.20
N PHE A 170 -12.00 17.24 -21.01
CA PHE A 170 -12.49 16.36 -22.09
C PHE A 170 -12.52 17.04 -23.47
N SER A 171 -12.10 18.30 -23.55
CA SER A 171 -12.02 19.05 -24.81
C SER A 171 -10.70 19.82 -24.91
N ALA A 172 -10.13 19.86 -26.11
CA ALA A 172 -8.92 20.61 -26.42
C ALA A 172 -9.26 22.11 -26.53
N ARG A 173 -9.07 22.85 -25.45
CA ARG A 173 -9.33 24.29 -25.34
C ARG A 173 -8.60 24.86 -24.13
N GLU A 174 -8.70 26.16 -23.94
CA GLU A 174 -8.32 26.82 -22.69
C GLU A 174 -9.40 26.59 -21.62
N HIS A 175 -8.97 26.20 -20.43
CA HIS A 175 -9.76 25.98 -19.23
C HIS A 175 -9.21 26.83 -18.09
N THR A 176 -10.06 27.11 -17.11
CA THR A 176 -9.67 27.89 -15.93
C THR A 176 -10.11 27.21 -14.65
N LEU A 177 -9.18 26.99 -13.74
CA LEU A 177 -9.44 26.57 -12.38
C LEU A 177 -9.21 27.75 -11.43
N LYS A 178 -10.24 28.10 -10.65
CA LYS A 178 -10.19 29.25 -9.74
C LYS A 178 -9.94 28.82 -8.30
N PHE A 179 -9.06 29.54 -7.64
CA PHE A 179 -8.82 29.52 -6.20
C PHE A 179 -9.35 30.84 -5.65
N ASP A 180 -10.52 30.82 -5.00
CA ASP A 180 -11.22 32.06 -4.61
C ASP A 180 -10.44 32.86 -3.54
N SER A 181 -9.91 32.17 -2.53
CA SER A 181 -8.97 32.72 -1.55
C SER A 181 -7.94 31.66 -1.17
N TRP A 182 -6.71 32.06 -0.84
CA TRP A 182 -5.75 31.19 -0.14
C TRP A 182 -6.24 30.90 1.29
N GLU A 183 -5.98 29.70 1.81
CA GLU A 183 -6.41 29.28 3.16
C GLU A 183 -5.69 30.11 4.22
N GLU A 184 -4.38 30.31 4.05
CA GLU A 184 -3.48 30.89 5.04
C GLU A 184 -2.38 31.72 4.35
N ALA A 185 -1.81 32.70 5.06
CA ALA A 185 -0.74 33.54 4.52
C ALA A 185 0.49 32.71 4.10
N ALA A 186 0.74 31.60 4.80
CA ALA A 186 1.82 30.69 4.47
C ALA A 186 1.58 29.93 3.14
N GLU A 187 0.32 29.63 2.79
CA GLU A 187 0.00 29.06 1.47
C GLU A 187 0.33 30.05 0.35
N LEU A 188 -0.05 31.32 0.54
CA LEU A 188 0.23 32.38 -0.43
C LEU A 188 1.74 32.52 -0.70
N GLU A 189 2.56 32.56 0.36
CA GLU A 189 4.01 32.63 0.20
C GLU A 189 4.58 31.35 -0.45
N TYR A 190 4.10 30.17 -0.04
CA TYR A 190 4.49 28.91 -0.68
C TYR A 190 4.20 28.91 -2.19
N VAL A 191 2.99 29.31 -2.61
CA VAL A 191 2.61 29.29 -4.03
C VAL A 191 3.39 30.32 -4.84
N LYS A 192 3.80 31.45 -4.25
CA LYS A 192 4.65 32.43 -4.94
C LYS A 192 6.03 31.86 -5.29
N GLU A 193 6.58 31.07 -4.39
CA GLU A 193 7.94 30.53 -4.52
C GLU A 193 7.97 29.19 -5.26
N HIS A 194 7.07 28.28 -4.89
CA HIS A 194 7.07 26.89 -5.35
C HIS A 194 5.97 26.57 -6.37
N GLY A 195 4.93 27.39 -6.45
CA GLY A 195 3.79 27.16 -7.35
C GLY A 195 2.81 26.09 -6.86
N ILE A 196 1.92 25.66 -7.75
CA ILE A 196 0.94 24.60 -7.51
C ILE A 196 1.41 23.31 -8.18
N SER A 197 1.54 22.25 -7.40
CA SER A 197 1.91 20.93 -7.92
C SER A 197 0.75 20.33 -8.72
N VAL A 198 1.04 19.90 -9.95
CA VAL A 198 0.07 19.29 -10.85
C VAL A 198 0.40 17.80 -10.96
N PHE A 199 -0.61 16.98 -10.76
CA PHE A 199 -0.53 15.55 -10.95
C PHE A 199 -1.56 15.09 -11.97
N LEU A 200 -1.15 14.24 -12.90
CA LEU A 200 -2.00 13.59 -13.88
C LEU A 200 -2.37 12.19 -13.40
N MET A 201 -3.64 11.82 -13.47
CA MET A 201 -4.06 10.43 -13.34
C MET A 201 -3.82 9.71 -14.66
N PRO A 202 -2.79 8.85 -14.79
CA PRO A 202 -2.37 8.33 -16.10
C PRO A 202 -3.45 7.50 -16.78
N SER A 203 -4.29 6.85 -15.97
CA SER A 203 -5.39 6.01 -16.43
C SER A 203 -6.72 6.77 -16.71
N GLY A 204 -6.73 8.10 -16.51
CA GLY A 204 -7.94 8.92 -16.62
C GLY A 204 -9.04 8.53 -15.61
N MET A 205 -10.20 9.18 -15.64
CA MET A 205 -11.27 8.93 -14.65
C MET A 205 -11.79 7.48 -14.69
N LEU A 206 -11.96 6.91 -15.89
CA LEU A 206 -12.53 5.58 -16.04
C LEU A 206 -11.55 4.49 -15.61
N GLY A 207 -10.27 4.60 -15.99
CA GLY A 207 -9.24 3.68 -15.49
C GLY A 207 -9.03 3.82 -13.99
N THR A 208 -9.08 5.04 -13.44
CA THR A 208 -9.03 5.28 -11.97
C THR A 208 -10.19 4.59 -11.26
N LEU A 209 -11.43 4.73 -11.79
CA LEU A 209 -12.61 4.09 -11.22
C LEU A 209 -12.57 2.56 -11.32
N LEU A 210 -12.04 2.04 -12.43
CA LEU A 210 -11.85 0.60 -12.60
C LEU A 210 -10.74 0.07 -11.66
N SER A 211 -9.68 0.83 -11.43
CA SER A 211 -8.58 0.45 -10.52
C SER A 211 -9.03 0.38 -9.05
N LEU A 212 -10.02 1.17 -8.66
CA LEU A 212 -10.68 1.01 -7.35
C LEU A 212 -11.36 -0.36 -7.20
N VAL A 213 -11.82 -0.98 -8.30
CA VAL A 213 -12.38 -2.34 -8.28
C VAL A 213 -11.31 -3.38 -8.00
N ASP A 214 -10.03 -3.08 -8.23
CA ASP A 214 -8.91 -3.99 -7.94
C ASP A 214 -8.33 -3.79 -6.54
N VAL A 215 -8.37 -2.58 -5.99
CA VAL A 215 -7.84 -2.25 -4.65
C VAL A 215 -8.84 -2.51 -3.52
N LEU A 216 -10.09 -2.07 -3.65
CA LEU A 216 -11.12 -2.25 -2.61
C LEU A 216 -11.33 -3.71 -2.17
N PRO A 217 -11.27 -4.72 -3.07
CA PRO A 217 -11.40 -6.12 -2.67
C PRO A 217 -10.28 -6.59 -1.75
N LEU A 218 -9.07 -6.02 -1.83
CA LEU A 218 -7.91 -6.48 -1.04
C LEU A 218 -8.20 -6.48 0.47
N PHE A 219 -8.99 -5.50 0.92
CA PHE A 219 -9.37 -5.35 2.33
C PHE A 219 -10.60 -6.17 2.74
N SER A 220 -11.22 -6.89 1.81
CA SER A 220 -12.41 -7.70 2.08
C SER A 220 -12.06 -8.99 2.82
N ASN A 221 -12.75 -9.27 3.93
CA ASN A 221 -12.60 -10.53 4.66
C ASN A 221 -13.44 -11.67 4.05
N THR A 222 -13.26 -11.89 2.75
CA THR A 222 -14.00 -12.91 1.99
C THR A 222 -13.03 -13.72 1.13
N VAL A 223 -13.50 -14.85 0.59
CA VAL A 223 -12.74 -15.63 -0.40
C VAL A 223 -12.42 -14.78 -1.65
N TRP A 224 -13.31 -13.85 -2.00
CA TRP A 224 -13.06 -12.91 -3.09
C TRP A 224 -11.90 -11.97 -2.77
N GLY A 225 -11.88 -11.38 -1.58
CA GLY A 225 -10.74 -10.56 -1.13
C GLY A 225 -9.45 -11.34 -1.05
N GLN A 226 -9.48 -12.57 -0.55
CA GLN A 226 -8.31 -13.45 -0.55
C GLN A 226 -7.78 -13.70 -1.97
N ASN A 227 -8.66 -14.03 -2.92
CA ASN A 227 -8.25 -14.23 -4.31
C ASN A 227 -7.72 -12.95 -4.95
N ALA A 228 -8.24 -11.77 -4.58
CA ALA A 228 -7.72 -10.49 -5.03
C ALA A 228 -6.30 -10.23 -4.51
N ASN A 229 -6.02 -10.49 -3.23
CA ASN A 229 -4.66 -10.38 -2.68
C ASN A 229 -3.68 -11.31 -3.40
N LEU A 230 -4.06 -12.58 -3.60
CA LEU A 230 -3.23 -13.54 -4.33
C LEU A 230 -2.98 -13.12 -5.79
N ALA A 231 -4.01 -12.63 -6.48
CA ALA A 231 -3.88 -12.15 -7.85
C ALA A 231 -2.99 -10.91 -7.95
N PHE A 232 -3.11 -9.99 -7.00
CA PHE A 232 -2.28 -8.80 -6.89
C PHE A 232 -0.81 -9.18 -6.72
N LEU A 233 -0.48 -9.98 -5.70
CA LEU A 233 0.90 -10.37 -5.41
C LEU A 233 1.52 -11.18 -6.54
N LYS A 234 0.73 -12.05 -7.20
CA LYS A 234 1.17 -12.77 -8.38
C LYS A 234 1.50 -11.85 -9.56
N THR A 235 0.67 -10.83 -9.78
CA THR A 235 0.83 -9.90 -10.91
C THR A 235 1.98 -8.93 -10.69
N HIS A 236 2.13 -8.42 -9.46
CA HIS A 236 3.07 -7.34 -9.15
C HIS A 236 4.42 -7.81 -8.59
N MET A 237 4.47 -9.01 -8.00
CA MET A 237 5.68 -9.54 -7.36
C MET A 237 6.09 -10.91 -7.91
N GLY A 238 5.32 -11.49 -8.84
CA GLY A 238 5.59 -12.83 -9.37
C GLY A 238 5.40 -13.96 -8.36
N ALA A 239 4.70 -13.71 -7.25
CA ALA A 239 4.48 -14.70 -6.20
C ALA A 239 3.61 -15.88 -6.70
N SER A 240 3.95 -17.11 -6.30
CA SER A 240 3.23 -18.31 -6.76
C SER A 240 2.01 -18.63 -5.89
N PHE A 241 2.16 -18.50 -4.56
CA PHE A 241 1.17 -18.92 -3.55
C PHE A 241 0.49 -20.24 -3.92
N GLU A 242 1.28 -21.31 -4.02
CA GLU A 242 0.75 -22.64 -4.28
C GLU A 242 0.05 -23.24 -3.05
N LYS A 243 -1.12 -23.84 -3.23
CA LYS A 243 -1.84 -24.50 -2.13
C LYS A 243 -1.08 -25.70 -1.58
N ARG A 244 -1.05 -25.81 -0.26
CA ARG A 244 -0.47 -26.93 0.48
C ARG A 244 -1.43 -28.11 0.58
N PRO A 245 -0.93 -29.35 0.56
CA PRO A 245 -1.72 -30.50 0.98
C PRO A 245 -2.11 -30.34 2.46
N LYS A 246 -3.31 -30.82 2.82
CA LYS A 246 -3.73 -30.86 4.22
C LYS A 246 -2.94 -31.93 4.99
N PRO A 247 -2.70 -31.76 6.29
CA PRO A 247 -3.15 -30.63 7.13
C PRO A 247 -2.30 -29.35 6.94
N TRP A 248 -2.95 -28.20 7.04
CA TRP A 248 -2.29 -26.87 6.97
C TRP A 248 -1.69 -26.41 8.31
N ARG A 249 -1.71 -27.30 9.30
CA ARG A 249 -1.22 -27.09 10.64
C ARG A 249 -0.21 -28.17 10.98
N THR A 250 0.92 -27.73 11.51
CA THR A 250 1.94 -28.61 12.09
C THR A 250 1.77 -28.63 13.60
N VAL A 251 1.97 -29.79 14.23
CA VAL A 251 2.04 -29.90 15.69
C VAL A 251 3.49 -29.61 16.09
N VAL A 252 3.73 -28.38 16.55
CA VAL A 252 5.03 -27.93 17.02
C VAL A 252 5.28 -28.49 18.42
N ASN A 253 6.46 -29.06 18.65
CA ASN A 253 6.93 -29.40 19.99
C ASN A 253 7.72 -28.22 20.56
N PRO A 254 7.23 -27.54 21.62
CA PRO A 254 7.90 -26.36 22.20
C PRO A 254 9.34 -26.64 22.69
N GLU A 255 9.67 -27.90 23.00
CA GLU A 255 11.02 -28.28 23.41
C GLU A 255 12.06 -28.08 22.31
N ASP A 256 11.67 -28.26 21.04
CA ASP A 256 12.57 -28.12 19.89
C ASP A 256 12.69 -26.67 19.40
N VAL A 257 11.91 -25.75 19.96
CA VAL A 257 11.98 -24.31 19.68
C VAL A 257 12.95 -23.66 20.67
N HIS A 258 13.76 -22.72 20.19
CA HIS A 258 14.82 -22.09 20.97
C HIS A 258 14.61 -20.58 21.08
N SER A 259 15.19 -19.97 22.12
CA SER A 259 15.27 -18.51 22.22
C SER A 259 15.97 -17.93 20.99
N GLY A 260 15.36 -16.91 20.41
CA GLY A 260 15.82 -16.26 19.20
C GLY A 260 15.31 -16.88 17.91
N ASP A 261 14.61 -18.02 17.92
CA ASP A 261 13.98 -18.52 16.69
C ASP A 261 12.94 -17.52 16.18
N PHE A 262 13.01 -17.20 14.88
CA PHE A 262 12.25 -16.12 14.25
C PHE A 262 10.95 -16.65 13.64
N LEU A 263 9.86 -15.91 13.79
CA LEU A 263 8.55 -16.23 13.20
C LEU A 263 8.23 -15.20 12.12
N ALA A 264 8.12 -15.66 10.88
CA ALA A 264 7.61 -14.85 9.78
C ALA A 264 6.12 -15.14 9.57
N VAL A 265 5.31 -14.09 9.52
CA VAL A 265 3.85 -14.17 9.36
C VAL A 265 3.44 -13.45 8.08
N SER A 266 2.59 -14.09 7.29
CA SER A 266 1.98 -13.52 6.10
C SER A 266 0.47 -13.72 6.17
N LYS A 267 -0.30 -12.64 6.22
CA LYS A 267 -1.76 -12.61 6.08
C LYS A 267 -2.13 -12.29 4.63
N ILE A 268 -3.24 -12.85 4.17
CA ILE A 268 -3.68 -12.74 2.76
C ILE A 268 -5.20 -12.50 2.62
N ARG A 269 -5.90 -12.21 3.72
CA ARG A 269 -7.35 -11.95 3.73
C ARG A 269 -7.72 -10.87 4.74
N GLY A 270 -8.82 -10.16 4.47
CA GLY A 270 -9.35 -9.15 5.37
C GLY A 270 -8.51 -7.88 5.39
N ARG A 271 -8.82 -6.98 6.33
CA ARG A 271 -8.16 -5.68 6.46
C ARG A 271 -6.64 -5.83 6.53
N TRP A 272 -6.16 -6.66 7.46
CA TRP A 272 -4.74 -6.90 7.67
C TRP A 272 -4.07 -7.57 6.47
N GLY A 273 -4.72 -8.53 5.80
CA GLY A 273 -4.18 -9.10 4.56
C GLY A 273 -4.05 -8.08 3.42
N GLY A 274 -4.96 -7.11 3.34
CA GLY A 274 -4.88 -6.01 2.37
C GLY A 274 -3.72 -5.06 2.65
N PHE A 275 -3.53 -4.66 3.92
CA PHE A 275 -2.37 -3.84 4.32
C PHE A 275 -1.06 -4.56 4.06
N GLU A 276 -0.92 -5.80 4.52
CA GLU A 276 0.29 -6.58 4.27
C GLU A 276 0.53 -6.80 2.77
N THR A 277 -0.50 -6.93 1.94
CA THR A 277 -0.33 -7.07 0.49
C THR A 277 0.31 -5.85 -0.15
N LEU A 278 -0.07 -4.65 0.30
CA LEU A 278 0.54 -3.40 -0.17
C LEU A 278 1.94 -3.21 0.41
N GLU A 279 2.14 -3.54 1.69
CA GLU A 279 3.46 -3.51 2.34
C GLU A 279 4.46 -4.44 1.64
N LYS A 280 4.06 -5.69 1.37
CA LYS A 280 4.84 -6.68 0.60
C LYS A 280 5.25 -6.10 -0.74
N TRP A 281 4.33 -5.41 -1.42
CA TRP A 281 4.60 -4.82 -2.73
C TRP A 281 5.56 -3.63 -2.68
N VAL A 282 5.50 -2.77 -1.65
CA VAL A 282 6.42 -1.63 -1.55
C VAL A 282 7.81 -2.07 -1.07
N THR A 283 7.89 -3.04 -0.16
CA THR A 283 9.16 -3.50 0.46
C THR A 283 9.82 -4.67 -0.25
N GLY A 284 9.08 -5.38 -1.11
CA GLY A 284 9.51 -6.66 -1.69
C GLY A 284 9.49 -7.82 -0.69
N ALA A 285 9.03 -7.60 0.54
CA ALA A 285 8.87 -8.67 1.52
C ALA A 285 7.73 -9.62 1.10
N PHE A 286 7.82 -10.89 1.47
CA PHE A 286 6.74 -11.87 1.26
C PHE A 286 6.05 -12.25 2.58
N ALA A 287 6.53 -11.71 3.70
CA ALA A 287 5.91 -11.69 5.01
C ALA A 287 5.57 -10.23 5.36
N GLY A 288 4.50 -10.02 6.12
CA GLY A 288 4.05 -8.68 6.53
C GLY A 288 4.04 -8.48 8.04
N HIS A 289 4.39 -9.51 8.83
CA HIS A 289 4.58 -9.37 10.26
C HIS A 289 5.61 -10.37 10.79
N THR A 290 6.24 -10.04 11.91
CA THR A 290 7.30 -10.86 12.51
C THR A 290 7.16 -10.94 14.02
N ALA A 291 7.54 -12.09 14.57
CA ALA A 291 7.63 -12.32 16.01
C ALA A 291 8.88 -13.15 16.34
N VAL A 292 9.25 -13.25 17.61
CA VAL A 292 10.41 -14.03 18.06
C VAL A 292 10.05 -14.91 19.25
N CYS A 293 10.60 -16.13 19.25
CA CYS A 293 10.44 -17.08 20.35
C CYS A 293 11.48 -16.83 21.45
N LEU A 294 11.06 -16.94 22.72
CA LEU A 294 11.92 -16.85 23.90
C LEU A 294 11.57 -17.96 24.89
N LYS A 295 12.58 -18.62 25.46
CA LYS A 295 12.42 -19.54 26.59
C LYS A 295 12.79 -18.88 27.89
N ASP A 296 11.93 -18.97 28.90
CA ASP A 296 12.22 -18.49 30.25
C ASP A 296 13.15 -19.47 31.01
N ASP A 297 13.53 -19.10 32.25
CA ASP A 297 14.42 -19.90 33.10
C ASP A 297 13.81 -21.26 33.49
N MET A 298 12.49 -21.43 33.37
CA MET A 298 11.77 -22.68 33.61
C MET A 298 11.64 -23.54 32.33
N GLY A 299 12.07 -23.02 31.18
CA GLY A 299 11.96 -23.66 29.87
C GLY A 299 10.64 -23.42 29.15
N ASN A 300 9.72 -22.61 29.70
CA ASN A 300 8.45 -22.32 29.03
C ASN A 300 8.69 -21.43 27.81
N LEU A 301 7.92 -21.67 26.76
CA LEU A 301 8.02 -20.94 25.50
C LEU A 301 7.08 -19.72 25.48
N TRP A 302 7.66 -18.58 25.11
CA TRP A 302 7.00 -17.29 24.97
C TRP A 302 7.21 -16.76 23.56
N VAL A 303 6.30 -15.90 23.11
CA VAL A 303 6.41 -15.17 21.85
C VAL A 303 6.41 -13.69 22.18
N ALA A 304 7.42 -12.98 21.68
CA ALA A 304 7.52 -11.54 21.75
C ALA A 304 7.29 -10.94 20.35
N GLU A 305 6.41 -9.94 20.25
CA GLU A 305 6.11 -9.25 19.00
C GLU A 305 5.80 -7.77 19.25
N SER A 306 6.10 -6.92 18.26
CA SER A 306 5.64 -5.54 18.20
C SER A 306 4.55 -5.44 17.15
N GLY A 307 3.39 -4.88 17.48
CA GLY A 307 2.22 -4.79 16.57
C GLY A 307 1.01 -5.60 17.04
N HIS A 308 0.92 -5.87 18.34
CA HIS A 308 -0.21 -6.60 18.90
C HIS A 308 -1.38 -5.65 19.17
N GLU A 309 -2.55 -5.92 18.60
CA GLU A 309 -3.76 -5.13 18.82
C GLU A 309 -4.23 -5.25 20.28
N ASN A 310 -4.26 -4.14 21.02
CA ASN A 310 -4.88 -4.12 22.34
C ASN A 310 -6.42 -3.97 22.21
N GLU A 311 -7.19 -4.69 23.02
CA GLU A 311 -8.64 -4.49 23.13
C GLU A 311 -8.96 -3.18 23.88
N LYS A 312 -8.76 -2.03 23.22
CA LYS A 312 -9.35 -0.71 23.52
C LYS A 312 -8.79 0.33 22.54
N VAL A 313 -9.66 0.94 21.72
CA VAL A 313 -9.89 2.39 21.55
C VAL A 313 -10.93 2.58 20.42
N LEU A 314 -11.92 3.44 20.66
CA LEU A 314 -12.96 3.77 19.69
C LEU A 314 -12.39 4.77 18.68
N ILE A 315 -12.06 4.33 17.46
CA ILE A 315 -11.70 5.26 16.36
C ILE A 315 -12.71 5.09 15.22
N ALA A 316 -13.49 6.14 15.00
CA ALA A 316 -14.42 6.22 13.89
C ALA A 316 -13.67 6.56 12.59
N LEU A 317 -13.39 5.55 11.76
CA LEU A 317 -13.03 5.74 10.36
C LEU A 317 -14.28 6.14 9.55
N PHE A 318 -14.78 7.35 9.78
CA PHE A 318 -15.96 7.88 9.08
C PHE A 318 -15.63 8.73 7.84
N LYS A 319 -14.39 8.71 7.32
CA LYS A 319 -13.99 9.64 6.25
C LYS A 319 -13.55 9.02 4.92
N LEU A 320 -13.21 7.73 4.85
CA LEU A 320 -12.93 7.09 3.55
C LEU A 320 -14.20 6.99 2.67
N THR A 321 -15.37 6.84 3.30
CA THR A 321 -16.67 6.85 2.60
C THR A 321 -17.05 8.24 2.07
N CYS A 322 -16.54 9.34 2.64
CA CYS A 322 -16.72 10.68 2.08
C CYS A 322 -15.85 10.92 0.85
N TRP A 323 -14.63 10.37 0.82
CA TRP A 323 -13.73 10.48 -0.33
C TRP A 323 -14.31 9.78 -1.57
N VAL A 324 -14.83 8.55 -1.41
CA VAL A 324 -15.50 7.81 -2.50
C VAL A 324 -16.83 8.46 -2.90
N LYS A 325 -17.59 9.05 -1.96
CA LYS A 325 -18.83 9.78 -2.27
C LYS A 325 -18.59 11.08 -3.05
N GLY A 326 -17.49 11.78 -2.79
CA GLY A 326 -17.10 12.97 -3.56
C GLY A 326 -16.69 12.63 -4.99
N MET A 327 -16.04 11.48 -5.18
CA MET A 327 -15.55 11.02 -6.49
C MET A 327 -16.64 10.41 -7.38
N LEU A 328 -17.70 9.83 -6.78
CA LEU A 328 -18.76 9.11 -7.49
C LEU A 328 -20.14 9.65 -7.15
N GLY A 329 -20.49 10.83 -7.65
CA GLY A 329 -21.83 11.42 -7.53
C GLY A 329 -23.02 10.56 -7.99
N LEU A 330 -22.84 9.27 -8.29
CA LEU A 330 -23.88 8.31 -8.69
C LEU A 330 -23.81 6.89 -8.09
N PHE A 331 -22.88 6.53 -7.19
CA PHE A 331 -22.87 5.18 -6.60
C PHE A 331 -22.72 5.18 -5.07
N SER A 332 -23.83 4.96 -4.38
CA SER A 332 -23.83 4.62 -2.95
C SER A 332 -23.41 3.16 -2.78
N ILE A 333 -22.10 2.89 -2.85
CA ILE A 333 -21.56 1.60 -2.40
C ILE A 333 -21.57 1.64 -0.87
N ARG A 334 -22.55 0.98 -0.27
CA ARG A 334 -22.57 0.72 1.16
C ARG A 334 -21.48 -0.32 1.45
N MET A 335 -20.26 0.12 1.73
CA MET A 335 -19.26 -0.72 2.40
C MET A 335 -19.89 -1.13 3.74
N VAL A 336 -20.35 -2.37 3.84
CA VAL A 336 -20.87 -2.93 5.09
C VAL A 336 -19.66 -3.28 5.95
N GLY A 337 -19.10 -2.25 6.59
CA GLY A 337 -18.21 -2.35 7.73
C GLY A 337 -18.67 -1.26 8.70
N GLY A 338 -19.10 -1.65 9.90
CA GLY A 338 -19.39 -0.68 10.96
C GLY A 338 -18.10 0.04 11.39
N PRO A 339 -18.18 1.06 12.25
CA PRO A 339 -17.01 1.56 12.94
C PRO A 339 -16.44 0.42 13.80
N GLU A 340 -15.38 -0.24 13.34
CA GLU A 340 -14.59 -1.16 14.13
C GLU A 340 -13.46 -0.38 14.81
N MET A 341 -13.32 -0.62 16.12
CA MET A 341 -12.40 0.03 17.04
C MET A 341 -10.95 -0.23 16.60
N LEU A 342 -10.13 0.82 16.36
CA LEU A 342 -8.68 0.64 16.30
C LEU A 342 -8.18 0.55 17.74
N GLY A 343 -7.71 -0.64 18.14
CA GLY A 343 -6.83 -0.75 19.31
C GLY A 343 -5.51 -0.03 19.07
N GLU A 344 -4.89 0.47 20.13
CA GLU A 344 -3.48 0.83 20.07
C GLU A 344 -2.64 -0.45 19.89
N GLU A 345 -1.73 -0.44 18.91
CA GLU A 345 -0.77 -1.52 18.72
C GLU A 345 0.41 -1.34 19.68
N ILE A 346 0.71 -2.40 20.40
CA ILE A 346 1.74 -2.41 21.44
C ILE A 346 2.72 -3.57 21.26
N ILE A 347 3.84 -3.48 21.96
CA ILE A 347 4.80 -4.57 22.11
C ILE A 347 4.34 -5.48 23.23
N VAL A 348 4.27 -6.79 22.97
CA VAL A 348 3.85 -7.79 23.96
C VAL A 348 4.82 -8.95 24.04
N VAL A 349 4.83 -9.60 25.20
CA VAL A 349 5.46 -10.90 25.41
C VAL A 349 4.41 -11.82 26.04
N ILE A 350 3.91 -12.78 25.28
CA ILE A 350 2.81 -13.66 25.70
C ILE A 350 3.21 -15.15 25.60
N PRO A 351 2.57 -16.04 26.36
CA PRO A 351 2.85 -17.48 26.28
C PRO A 351 2.58 -18.03 24.87
N TRP A 352 3.39 -19.00 24.43
CA TRP A 352 3.24 -19.64 23.13
C TRP A 352 1.82 -20.18 22.89
N ASP A 353 1.22 -20.84 23.88
CA ASP A 353 -0.12 -21.41 23.75
C ASP A 353 -1.19 -20.34 23.50
N GLU A 354 -1.03 -19.16 24.13
CA GLU A 354 -1.92 -18.02 23.92
C GLU A 354 -1.75 -17.43 22.51
N TRP A 355 -0.50 -17.13 22.11
CA TRP A 355 -0.19 -16.62 20.78
C TRP A 355 -0.64 -17.58 19.66
N TRP A 356 -0.47 -18.88 19.89
CA TRP A 356 -0.87 -19.92 18.96
C TRP A 356 -2.40 -20.02 18.84
N GLU A 357 -3.13 -19.96 19.95
CA GLU A 357 -4.60 -19.91 19.93
C GLU A 357 -5.14 -18.66 19.21
N LEU A 358 -4.49 -17.51 19.39
CA LEU A 358 -4.82 -16.28 18.64
C LEU A 358 -4.57 -16.45 17.15
N SER A 359 -3.41 -16.99 16.77
CA SER A 359 -3.04 -17.29 15.37
C SER A 359 -4.01 -18.25 14.68
N LEU A 360 -4.56 -19.23 15.43
CA LEU A 360 -5.56 -20.17 14.91
C LEU A 360 -6.96 -19.54 14.75
N LYS A 361 -7.28 -18.51 15.53
CA LYS A 361 -8.55 -17.77 15.46
C LYS A 361 -8.51 -16.63 14.46
N ASP A 362 -7.32 -16.23 14.02
CA ASP A 362 -7.13 -15.17 13.05
C ASP A 362 -7.84 -15.51 11.72
N ASN A 363 -8.84 -14.68 11.41
CA ASN A 363 -9.66 -14.83 10.22
C ASN A 363 -9.03 -14.20 8.97
N SER A 364 -7.82 -13.65 9.05
CA SER A 364 -7.04 -13.11 7.93
C SER A 364 -6.31 -14.19 7.09
N ASN A 365 -6.48 -15.46 7.43
CA ASN A 365 -5.81 -16.61 6.81
C ASN A 365 -4.27 -16.46 6.86
N PRO A 366 -3.65 -16.56 8.04
CA PRO A 366 -2.21 -16.42 8.17
C PRO A 366 -1.43 -17.64 7.64
N GLN A 367 -0.26 -17.38 7.07
CA GLN A 367 0.82 -18.34 6.81
C GLN A 367 1.95 -18.01 7.79
N ILE A 368 2.44 -19.01 8.52
CA ILE A 368 3.46 -18.81 9.55
C ILE A 368 4.62 -19.76 9.29
N ALA A 369 5.81 -19.19 9.20
CA ALA A 369 7.07 -19.91 9.13
C ALA A 369 7.92 -19.66 10.37
N LEU A 370 8.54 -20.71 10.88
CA LEU A 370 9.55 -20.67 11.93
C LEU A 370 10.93 -20.85 11.27
N LEU A 371 11.81 -19.90 11.55
CA LEU A 371 13.16 -19.76 11.01
C LEU A 371 14.15 -19.96 12.18
N PRO A 372 14.70 -21.17 12.37
CA PRO A 372 15.64 -21.41 13.45
C PRO A 372 16.95 -20.64 13.25
N LEU A 373 17.56 -20.15 14.32
CA LEU A 373 18.92 -19.61 14.26
C LEU A 373 19.94 -20.71 13.94
N HIS A 374 20.97 -20.37 13.18
CA HIS A 374 22.10 -21.27 12.92
C HIS A 374 22.78 -21.67 14.24
N PRO A 375 23.24 -22.92 14.41
CA PRO A 375 23.84 -23.39 15.67
C PRO A 375 24.99 -22.50 16.18
N ASP A 376 25.84 -22.00 15.29
CA ASP A 376 26.96 -21.11 15.66
C ASP A 376 26.50 -19.72 16.13
N ILE A 377 25.35 -19.24 15.64
CA ILE A 377 24.74 -17.98 16.08
C ILE A 377 24.01 -18.21 17.40
N ARG A 378 23.26 -19.30 17.51
CA ARG A 378 22.59 -19.72 18.74
C ARG A 378 23.56 -19.89 19.91
N ALA A 379 24.76 -20.41 19.67
CA ALA A 379 25.81 -20.53 20.69
C ALA A 379 26.29 -19.18 21.26
N LYS A 380 26.11 -18.08 20.52
CA LYS A 380 26.46 -16.72 20.94
C LYS A 380 25.28 -15.97 21.55
N PHE A 381 24.06 -16.46 21.36
CA PHE A 381 22.84 -15.78 21.77
C PHE A 381 22.75 -15.68 23.30
N ASN A 382 22.78 -14.46 23.82
CA ASN A 382 22.60 -14.20 25.25
C ASN A 382 21.11 -14.08 25.59
N SER A 383 20.52 -15.20 26.05
CA SER A 383 19.11 -15.26 26.44
C SER A 383 18.73 -14.29 27.57
N THR A 384 19.63 -14.01 28.51
CA THR A 384 19.35 -13.08 29.61
C THR A 384 19.21 -11.65 29.10
N ALA A 385 20.13 -11.20 28.25
CA ALA A 385 20.07 -9.88 27.63
C ALA A 385 18.83 -9.74 26.72
N ALA A 386 18.51 -10.78 25.94
CA ALA A 386 17.30 -10.81 25.11
C ALA A 386 16.02 -10.61 25.95
N TRP A 387 15.92 -11.28 27.11
CA TRP A 387 14.81 -11.13 28.04
C TRP A 387 14.77 -9.77 28.75
N GLU A 388 15.91 -9.18 29.07
CA GLU A 388 15.99 -7.82 29.62
C GLU A 388 15.45 -6.81 28.60
N TYR A 389 15.89 -6.90 27.35
CA TYR A 389 15.38 -6.07 26.27
C TYR A 389 13.88 -6.27 26.04
N ALA A 390 13.43 -7.52 25.86
CA ALA A 390 12.01 -7.84 25.62
C ALA A 390 11.10 -7.29 26.73
N ARG A 391 11.50 -7.46 28.00
CA ARG A 391 10.76 -6.92 29.15
C ARG A 391 10.79 -5.40 29.21
N SER A 392 11.91 -4.79 28.83
CA SER A 392 12.03 -3.33 28.81
C SER A 392 11.09 -2.69 27.80
N MET A 393 10.80 -3.39 26.69
CA MET A 393 9.96 -2.92 25.59
C MET A 393 8.49 -3.34 25.72
N SER A 394 8.17 -4.36 26.51
CA SER A 394 6.79 -4.81 26.74
C SER A 394 5.90 -3.65 27.21
N GLY A 395 4.77 -3.44 26.53
CA GLY A 395 3.80 -2.37 26.77
C GLY A 395 4.12 -1.02 26.12
N LYS A 396 5.25 -0.90 25.42
CA LYS A 396 5.59 0.31 24.64
C LYS A 396 4.83 0.36 23.31
N PRO A 397 4.67 1.55 22.72
CA PRO A 397 3.95 1.72 21.45
C PRO A 397 4.68 1.09 20.26
N TYR A 398 3.90 0.71 19.25
CA TYR A 398 4.41 0.30 17.94
C TYR A 398 5.16 1.45 17.23
N GLY A 399 6.17 1.10 16.43
CA GLY A 399 7.02 2.03 15.67
C GLY A 399 6.34 2.71 14.48
N TYR A 400 5.22 3.41 14.69
CA TYR A 400 4.58 4.18 13.60
C TYR A 400 5.42 5.36 13.12
N HIS A 401 6.20 5.96 14.02
CA HIS A 401 7.07 7.12 13.72
C HIS A 401 8.15 6.81 12.68
N ASN A 402 8.64 5.57 12.63
CA ASN A 402 9.75 5.18 11.78
C ASN A 402 9.38 4.21 10.65
N MET A 403 8.19 3.60 10.69
CA MET A 403 7.76 2.59 9.71
C MET A 403 7.93 3.06 8.26
N ILE A 404 7.49 4.28 7.91
CA ILE A 404 7.55 4.77 6.52
C ILE A 404 8.98 5.00 6.03
N PHE A 405 9.92 5.28 6.94
CA PHE A 405 11.30 5.61 6.58
C PHE A 405 12.15 4.36 6.35
N SER A 406 11.73 3.20 6.87
CA SER A 406 12.44 1.91 6.74
C SER A 406 12.55 1.35 5.31
N TRP A 407 11.97 2.03 4.31
CA TRP A 407 12.10 1.65 2.89
C TRP A 407 12.39 2.84 1.97
N ILE A 408 12.74 4.02 2.53
CA ILE A 408 13.03 5.25 1.78
C ILE A 408 14.50 5.64 2.02
N ASP A 409 15.40 4.88 1.41
CA ASP A 409 16.84 5.03 1.69
C ASP A 409 17.56 5.89 0.64
N THR A 410 16.94 6.08 -0.53
CA THR A 410 17.56 6.76 -1.67
C THR A 410 16.76 7.98 -2.13
N VAL A 411 17.35 8.92 -2.86
CA VAL A 411 16.63 10.15 -3.29
C VAL A 411 15.55 9.84 -4.33
N ALA A 412 15.79 8.81 -5.13
CA ALA A 412 14.86 8.25 -6.12
C ALA A 412 14.85 6.72 -5.94
N ASP A 413 14.00 5.99 -6.64
CA ASP A 413 14.05 4.51 -6.67
C ASP A 413 13.64 3.78 -5.36
N ASN A 414 12.72 4.36 -4.59
CA ASN A 414 12.12 3.69 -3.41
C ASN A 414 10.66 3.30 -3.59
N TYR A 415 9.97 3.89 -4.57
CA TYR A 415 8.53 3.77 -4.69
C TYR A 415 8.13 3.06 -5.99
N PRO A 416 7.09 2.21 -5.97
CA PRO A 416 6.53 1.68 -7.20
C PRO A 416 6.10 2.82 -8.15
N PRO A 417 6.56 2.87 -9.41
CA PRO A 417 6.09 3.87 -10.36
C PRO A 417 4.55 3.83 -10.48
N PRO A 418 3.83 4.97 -10.57
CA PRO A 418 4.33 6.34 -10.78
C PRO A 418 4.56 7.15 -9.49
N LEU A 419 4.60 6.52 -8.31
CA LEU A 419 4.85 7.24 -7.05
C LEU A 419 6.23 7.91 -7.06
N ASP A 420 6.28 9.13 -6.56
CA ASP A 420 7.51 9.86 -6.29
C ASP A 420 7.40 10.65 -4.97
N ALA A 421 8.50 11.31 -4.58
CA ALA A 421 8.56 12.10 -3.37
C ALA A 421 7.54 13.27 -3.37
N HIS A 422 7.17 13.84 -4.52
CA HIS A 422 6.18 14.91 -4.61
C HIS A 422 4.78 14.42 -4.24
N LEU A 423 4.42 13.21 -4.68
CA LEU A 423 3.17 12.59 -4.27
C LEU A 423 3.20 12.24 -2.78
N VAL A 424 4.31 11.72 -2.26
CA VAL A 424 4.47 11.44 -0.83
C VAL A 424 4.27 12.71 0.01
N ILE A 425 4.94 13.82 -0.32
CA ILE A 425 4.76 15.11 0.36
C ILE A 425 3.31 15.58 0.32
N SER A 426 2.66 15.45 -0.84
CA SER A 426 1.27 15.89 -1.03
C SER A 426 0.30 15.08 -0.17
N VAL A 427 0.50 13.76 -0.10
CA VAL A 427 -0.28 12.85 0.75
C VAL A 427 -0.01 13.13 2.22
N MET A 428 1.25 13.28 2.63
CA MET A 428 1.64 13.61 4.01
C MET A 428 1.00 14.93 4.45
N SER A 429 1.11 15.98 3.63
CA SER A 429 0.54 17.30 3.90
C SER A 429 -0.98 17.25 4.07
N MET A 430 -1.67 16.51 3.20
CA MET A 430 -3.12 16.30 3.36
C MET A 430 -3.49 15.49 4.57
N TRP A 431 -2.78 14.42 4.85
CA TRP A 431 -3.07 13.60 6.02
C TRP A 431 -2.84 14.38 7.32
N THR A 432 -1.79 15.23 7.37
CA THR A 432 -1.54 16.18 8.45
C THR A 432 -2.69 17.17 8.63
N ARG A 433 -3.39 17.59 7.58
CA ARG A 433 -4.59 18.44 7.72
C ARG A 433 -5.84 17.66 8.11
N VAL A 434 -6.04 16.46 7.55
CA VAL A 434 -7.28 15.67 7.75
C VAL A 434 -7.31 14.96 9.11
N GLN A 435 -6.15 14.46 9.57
CA GLN A 435 -5.95 13.74 10.84
C GLN A 435 -4.66 14.22 11.54
N PRO A 436 -4.62 15.47 12.03
CA PRO A 436 -3.39 16.10 12.53
C PRO A 436 -2.72 15.33 13.67
N ALA A 437 -3.50 14.83 14.63
CA ALA A 437 -2.95 14.09 15.77
C ALA A 437 -2.29 12.76 15.37
N TYR A 438 -2.85 12.07 14.37
CA TYR A 438 -2.32 10.79 13.91
C TYR A 438 -1.13 10.98 12.96
N ALA A 439 -1.22 11.95 12.04
CA ALA A 439 -0.13 12.32 11.15
C ALA A 439 1.12 12.79 11.90
N ALA A 440 0.93 13.59 12.96
CA ALA A 440 2.03 14.04 13.80
C ALA A 440 2.79 12.86 14.42
N ASN A 441 2.05 11.82 14.83
CA ASN A 441 2.60 10.59 15.39
C ASN A 441 3.25 9.64 14.35
N MET A 442 3.12 9.93 13.06
CA MET A 442 3.68 9.08 12.00
C MET A 442 4.99 9.63 11.43
N TRP A 443 5.19 10.96 11.42
CA TRP A 443 6.38 11.52 10.76
C TRP A 443 6.89 12.84 11.33
N ASN A 444 6.10 13.65 12.05
CA ASN A 444 6.57 14.98 12.45
C ASN A 444 7.80 14.89 13.35
N GLU A 445 7.76 14.09 14.42
CA GLU A 445 8.89 13.94 15.32
C GLU A 445 10.09 13.29 14.62
N ALA A 446 9.85 12.30 13.77
CA ALA A 446 10.89 11.60 13.02
C ALA A 446 11.63 12.53 12.03
N LEU A 447 10.89 13.40 11.34
CA LEU A 447 11.45 14.43 10.46
C LEU A 447 12.21 15.50 11.25
N ASN A 448 11.68 15.92 12.41
CA ASN A 448 12.36 16.85 13.31
C ASN A 448 13.70 16.29 13.79
N LYS A 449 13.76 15.02 14.20
CA LYS A 449 15.00 14.36 14.60
C LYS A 449 16.04 14.34 13.49
N ARG A 450 15.63 14.02 12.26
CA ARG A 450 16.49 14.07 11.06
C ARG A 450 17.03 15.49 10.78
N LEU A 451 16.22 16.51 11.03
CA LEU A 451 16.65 17.92 10.96
C LEU A 451 17.42 18.40 12.19
N GLY A 452 17.45 17.67 13.30
CA GLY A 452 17.94 18.18 14.57
C GLY A 452 17.14 19.40 15.07
N THR A 453 15.83 19.41 14.83
CA THR A 453 14.85 20.39 15.35
C THR A 453 13.88 19.72 16.31
N GLU A 454 13.03 20.50 16.96
CA GLU A 454 12.00 20.03 17.89
C GLU A 454 10.70 20.79 17.65
N ASP A 455 9.56 20.10 17.81
CA ASP A 455 8.20 20.67 17.78
C ASP A 455 7.81 21.46 16.52
N LEU A 456 8.49 21.25 15.39
CA LEU A 456 8.05 21.80 14.10
C LEU A 456 6.93 20.94 13.52
N ASP A 457 5.86 21.58 13.05
CA ASP A 457 4.89 20.92 12.18
C ASP A 457 5.48 20.70 10.78
N LEU A 458 4.82 19.86 9.96
CA LEU A 458 5.31 19.53 8.62
C LEU A 458 5.59 20.77 7.74
N TYR A 459 4.82 21.86 7.88
CA TYR A 459 5.02 23.07 7.09
C TYR A 459 6.30 23.80 7.48
N ARG A 460 6.55 23.94 8.79
CA ARG A 460 7.79 24.52 9.32
C ARG A 460 9.00 23.64 9.05
N ILE A 461 8.81 22.32 8.99
CA ILE A 461 9.86 21.38 8.56
C ILE A 461 10.24 21.67 7.11
N LEU A 462 9.27 21.83 6.21
CA LEU A 462 9.53 22.17 4.81
C LEU A 462 10.26 23.53 4.69
N GLU A 463 9.79 24.56 5.40
CA GLU A 463 10.46 25.88 5.45
C GLU A 463 11.91 25.77 5.97
N GLU A 464 12.14 24.97 7.00
CA GLU A 464 13.47 24.77 7.58
C GLU A 464 14.40 23.98 6.65
N THR A 465 13.87 23.00 5.89
CA THR A 465 14.64 22.28 4.87
C THR A 465 15.15 23.25 3.79
N GLU A 466 14.28 24.13 3.31
CA GLU A 466 14.61 25.18 2.34
C GLU A 466 15.65 26.15 2.90
N ARG A 467 15.46 26.64 4.14
CA ARG A 467 16.42 27.52 4.82
C ARG A 467 17.82 26.91 4.93
N ARG A 468 17.90 25.58 5.03
CA ARG A 468 19.16 24.83 5.11
C ARG A 468 19.68 24.35 3.76
N GLY A 469 18.93 24.55 2.67
CA GLY A 469 19.28 24.08 1.33
C GLY A 469 19.28 22.56 1.22
N ILE A 470 18.45 21.87 2.02
CA ILE A 470 18.24 20.42 1.98
C ILE A 470 16.91 20.18 1.28
N THR A 471 16.85 19.26 0.31
CA THR A 471 15.59 18.91 -0.34
C THR A 471 14.79 17.94 0.54
N PHE A 472 13.45 17.90 0.40
CA PHE A 472 12.66 17.01 1.26
C PHE A 472 12.97 15.53 1.02
N ASP A 473 13.22 15.13 -0.23
CA ASP A 473 13.74 13.81 -0.59
C ASP A 473 15.04 13.48 0.15
N GLN A 474 16.01 14.40 0.20
CA GLN A 474 17.25 14.22 0.98
C GLN A 474 16.99 14.11 2.49
N LEU A 475 15.98 14.81 3.00
CA LEU A 475 15.59 14.69 4.40
C LEU A 475 15.08 13.28 4.69
N LEU A 476 14.25 12.71 3.81
CA LEU A 476 13.70 11.36 3.99
C LEU A 476 14.79 10.29 4.03
N THR A 477 15.88 10.45 3.27
CA THR A 477 17.00 9.50 3.20
C THR A 477 17.96 9.54 4.39
N ILE A 478 17.74 10.42 5.38
CA ILE A 478 18.57 10.42 6.59
C ILE A 478 18.19 9.18 7.42
N PRO A 479 19.14 8.26 7.69
CA PRO A 479 18.81 7.01 8.37
C PRO A 479 18.23 7.23 9.77
N GLU A 480 17.17 6.50 10.08
CA GLU A 480 16.68 6.35 11.44
C GLU A 480 17.80 5.81 12.34
N GLN A 481 17.82 6.25 13.60
CA GLN A 481 18.81 5.76 14.57
C GLN A 481 18.11 4.93 15.64
N ASP A 482 18.67 3.76 15.91
CA ASP A 482 18.17 2.82 16.92
C ASP A 482 18.19 3.40 18.34
N GLU A 483 18.84 4.53 18.61
CA GLU A 483 18.81 5.20 19.92
C GLU A 483 17.73 6.28 20.01
N TRP A 484 17.05 6.63 18.91
CA TRP A 484 16.01 7.67 18.94
C TRP A 484 14.81 7.25 19.79
N VAL A 485 14.33 8.21 20.58
CA VAL A 485 13.17 8.07 21.48
C VAL A 485 12.19 9.19 21.16
N TYR A 486 10.93 8.82 21.01
CA TYR A 486 9.82 9.71 20.67
C TYR A 486 9.07 10.15 21.93
N SER A 487 8.15 11.11 21.79
CA SER A 487 7.39 11.66 22.92
C SER A 487 6.51 10.62 23.63
N ASP A 488 6.05 9.60 22.91
CA ASP A 488 5.31 8.43 23.42
C ASP A 488 6.23 7.29 23.92
N GLY A 489 7.54 7.48 23.82
CA GLY A 489 8.57 6.60 24.34
C GLY A 489 9.41 5.93 23.26
N LYS A 490 10.07 4.82 23.64
CA LYS A 490 10.84 4.02 22.70
C LYS A 490 9.87 3.12 21.94
N SER A 491 9.86 3.22 20.62
CA SER A 491 8.98 2.45 19.74
C SER A 491 9.81 1.73 18.68
N THR A 492 9.35 0.56 18.25
CA THR A 492 10.02 -0.27 17.23
C THR A 492 8.96 -0.96 16.36
N THR A 493 9.23 -1.11 15.07
CA THR A 493 8.40 -1.95 14.18
C THR A 493 8.56 -3.43 14.54
N CYS A 494 7.71 -4.30 13.98
CA CYS A 494 7.74 -5.73 14.24
C CYS A 494 9.14 -6.36 14.05
N VAL A 495 9.84 -5.96 12.99
CA VAL A 495 11.15 -6.50 12.64
C VAL A 495 12.29 -5.81 13.40
N ALA A 496 12.24 -4.48 13.53
CA ALA A 496 13.24 -3.72 14.29
C ALA A 496 13.29 -4.19 15.75
N PHE A 497 12.14 -4.49 16.35
CA PHE A 497 12.05 -5.06 17.70
C PHE A 497 12.90 -6.33 17.85
N ILE A 498 12.80 -7.25 16.90
CA ILE A 498 13.53 -8.53 16.95
C ILE A 498 15.02 -8.31 16.70
N LEU A 499 15.37 -7.45 15.75
CA LEU A 499 16.75 -7.20 15.40
C LEU A 499 17.48 -6.38 16.47
N GLU A 500 16.81 -5.46 17.18
CA GLU A 500 17.35 -4.79 18.37
C GLU A 500 17.59 -5.82 19.48
N MET A 501 16.66 -6.76 19.68
CA MET A 501 16.86 -7.89 20.61
C MET A 501 18.08 -8.74 20.21
N TYR A 502 18.30 -8.97 18.91
CA TYR A 502 19.47 -9.68 18.41
C TYR A 502 20.77 -8.88 18.63
N LYS A 503 20.75 -7.55 18.53
CA LYS A 503 21.86 -6.67 18.90
C LYS A 503 22.23 -6.85 20.36
N GLU A 504 21.25 -6.75 21.26
CA GLU A 504 21.44 -6.95 22.72
C GLU A 504 21.86 -8.38 23.07
N ALA A 505 21.34 -9.38 22.35
CA ALA A 505 21.70 -10.79 22.52
C ALA A 505 23.07 -11.15 21.94
N GLY A 506 23.78 -10.22 21.28
CA GLY A 506 25.13 -10.41 20.75
C GLY A 506 25.22 -11.12 19.39
N VAL A 507 24.11 -11.25 18.66
CA VAL A 507 24.06 -11.92 17.34
C VAL A 507 24.94 -11.21 16.31
N PHE A 508 24.90 -9.88 16.26
CA PHE A 508 25.69 -9.07 15.33
C PHE A 508 27.15 -8.85 15.76
N GLY A 509 27.51 -9.22 16.99
CA GLY A 509 28.86 -9.09 17.52
C GLY A 509 29.44 -7.67 17.31
N PRO A 510 30.63 -7.53 16.71
CA PRO A 510 31.26 -6.23 16.48
C PRO A 510 30.47 -5.27 15.58
N LEU A 511 29.54 -5.78 14.77
CA LEU A 511 28.75 -4.96 13.84
C LEU A 511 27.56 -4.26 14.51
N SER A 512 27.23 -4.62 15.76
CA SER A 512 26.05 -4.11 16.46
C SER A 512 25.95 -2.57 16.43
N ASN A 513 27.06 -1.87 16.66
CA ASN A 513 27.09 -0.40 16.69
C ASN A 513 27.14 0.27 15.30
N SER A 514 27.22 -0.53 14.23
CA SER A 514 27.34 -0.05 12.85
C SER A 514 26.14 -0.41 11.99
N ILE A 515 25.09 -1.00 12.59
CA ILE A 515 23.87 -1.38 11.91
C ILE A 515 22.71 -0.68 12.63
N GLN A 516 21.94 0.11 11.89
CA GLN A 516 20.67 0.67 12.33
C GLN A 516 19.55 -0.29 11.91
N VAL A 517 19.05 -1.09 12.83
CA VAL A 517 18.03 -2.11 12.51
C VAL A 517 16.64 -1.52 12.30
N THR A 518 16.45 -0.26 12.69
CA THR A 518 15.27 0.53 12.34
C THR A 518 15.12 0.79 10.84
N GLU A 519 16.20 0.65 10.07
CA GLU A 519 16.20 0.73 8.59
C GLU A 519 15.90 -0.62 7.92
N PHE A 520 15.65 -1.70 8.68
CA PHE A 520 15.43 -3.01 8.09
C PHE A 520 13.96 -3.24 7.79
N THR A 521 13.67 -3.70 6.57
CA THR A 521 12.37 -4.30 6.27
C THR A 521 12.34 -5.76 6.71
N ILE A 522 11.15 -6.38 6.69
CA ILE A 522 11.00 -7.82 6.94
C ILE A 522 11.82 -8.64 5.93
N ARG A 523 11.95 -8.15 4.69
CA ARG A 523 12.78 -8.77 3.65
C ARG A 523 14.23 -8.87 4.08
N ASP A 524 14.79 -7.76 4.54
CA ASP A 524 16.19 -7.70 4.92
C ASP A 524 16.48 -8.64 6.10
N ALA A 525 15.56 -8.72 7.05
CA ALA A 525 15.71 -9.59 8.21
C ALA A 525 15.79 -11.08 7.84
N TYR A 526 14.88 -11.60 7.00
CA TYR A 526 14.95 -13.02 6.63
C TYR A 526 16.08 -13.34 5.63
N MET A 527 16.65 -12.32 4.97
CA MET A 527 17.81 -12.46 4.09
C MET A 527 19.12 -12.58 4.86
N LEU A 528 19.18 -12.12 6.12
CA LEU A 528 20.37 -12.23 6.96
C LEU A 528 20.83 -13.68 7.09
N LYS A 529 22.14 -13.89 6.92
CA LYS A 529 22.77 -15.21 6.94
C LYS A 529 23.04 -15.69 8.38
N ILE A 530 21.99 -15.70 9.18
CA ILE A 530 22.01 -16.05 10.61
C ILE A 530 21.13 -17.25 10.94
N PHE A 531 20.37 -17.77 9.97
CA PHE A 531 19.42 -18.85 10.16
C PHE A 531 20.02 -20.21 9.78
N GLU A 532 19.34 -21.28 10.18
CA GLU A 532 19.70 -22.65 9.81
C GLU A 532 19.68 -22.82 8.28
N ASN A 533 20.71 -23.48 7.76
CA ASN A 533 20.89 -23.75 6.33
C ASN A 533 20.98 -25.26 6.03
N ASN A 534 21.12 -26.09 7.06
CA ASN A 534 21.14 -27.53 6.98
C ASN A 534 19.79 -28.13 7.39
N GLN A 535 19.06 -28.66 6.41
CA GLN A 535 17.74 -29.26 6.63
C GLN A 535 17.75 -30.43 7.63
N THR A 536 18.89 -31.11 7.82
CA THR A 536 18.98 -32.22 8.79
C THR A 536 18.93 -31.76 10.25
N ASN A 537 19.20 -30.48 10.50
CA ASN A 537 19.15 -29.87 11.83
C ASN A 537 17.77 -29.30 12.17
N LEU A 538 16.87 -29.22 11.19
CA LEU A 538 15.50 -28.77 11.43
C LEU A 538 14.76 -29.79 12.32
N PRO A 539 13.83 -29.34 13.18
CA PRO A 539 13.06 -30.23 14.04
C PRO A 539 12.35 -31.34 13.25
N SER A 540 12.16 -32.52 13.84
CA SER A 540 11.55 -33.66 13.11
C SER A 540 10.09 -33.42 12.69
N TRP A 541 9.38 -32.51 13.38
CA TRP A 541 8.04 -32.08 13.01
C TRP A 541 8.00 -30.99 11.94
N CYS A 542 9.17 -30.46 11.52
CA CYS A 542 9.28 -29.38 10.55
C CYS A 542 8.60 -29.76 9.23
N ASN A 543 7.52 -29.06 8.90
CA ASN A 543 6.85 -29.25 7.63
C ASN A 543 7.45 -28.30 6.59
N ASN A 544 8.44 -28.82 5.86
CA ASN A 544 9.13 -28.10 4.80
C ASN A 544 8.79 -28.64 3.40
N GLY A 545 7.75 -29.47 3.26
CA GLY A 545 7.34 -30.07 2.00
C GLY A 545 8.40 -30.97 1.37
N ASP A 546 8.98 -31.87 2.16
CA ASP A 546 10.03 -32.81 1.74
C ASP A 546 11.26 -32.10 1.14
N GLY A 547 11.71 -31.04 1.81
CA GLY A 547 12.86 -30.23 1.39
C GLY A 547 12.53 -29.12 0.39
N ARG A 548 11.26 -28.91 0.07
CA ARG A 548 10.79 -27.78 -0.77
C ARG A 548 11.13 -26.42 -0.16
N LEU A 549 11.03 -26.27 1.16
CA LEU A 549 11.35 -25.05 1.89
C LEU A 549 12.65 -25.24 2.70
N PRO A 550 13.50 -24.20 2.80
CA PRO A 550 14.69 -24.26 3.66
C PRO A 550 14.37 -24.03 5.15
N PHE A 551 13.11 -23.74 5.49
CA PHE A 551 12.62 -23.44 6.85
C PHE A 551 11.32 -24.21 7.16
N CYS A 552 10.81 -24.07 8.39
CA CYS A 552 9.65 -24.82 8.87
C CYS A 552 8.36 -24.02 8.73
N GLN A 553 7.45 -24.43 7.85
CA GLN A 553 6.14 -23.79 7.76
C GLN A 553 5.12 -24.45 8.70
N ILE A 554 4.75 -23.76 9.78
CA ILE A 554 3.94 -24.32 10.88
C ILE A 554 2.44 -24.09 10.71
N LEU A 555 2.03 -23.06 9.96
CA LEU A 555 0.62 -22.75 9.66
C LEU A 555 0.45 -22.22 8.22
N GLY A 556 -0.72 -22.48 7.64
CA GLY A 556 -1.21 -21.75 6.46
C GLY A 556 -1.61 -22.65 5.28
N GLU A 557 -2.58 -22.17 4.49
CA GLU A 557 -3.12 -22.87 3.31
C GLU A 557 -2.14 -22.90 2.13
N TYR A 558 -1.24 -21.94 2.02
CA TYR A 558 -0.33 -21.74 0.87
C TYR A 558 1.12 -21.91 1.28
N TRP A 559 1.97 -22.42 0.39
CA TRP A 559 3.41 -22.48 0.61
C TRP A 559 3.95 -21.06 0.74
N MET A 560 4.63 -20.81 1.85
CA MET A 560 5.26 -19.52 2.10
C MET A 560 6.54 -19.40 1.29
N GLU A 561 6.76 -18.25 0.68
CA GLU A 561 7.95 -17.94 -0.10
C GLU A 561 8.74 -16.87 0.66
N LEU A 562 10.04 -17.08 0.85
CA LEU A 562 10.96 -16.08 1.40
C LEU A 562 12.16 -15.98 0.44
N PRO A 563 12.03 -15.18 -0.65
CA PRO A 563 13.07 -15.07 -1.66
C PRO A 563 14.41 -14.65 -1.05
N PHE A 564 15.53 -15.22 -1.47
CA PHE A 564 16.85 -14.89 -0.90
C PHE A 564 17.00 -15.17 0.61
N TYR A 565 16.16 -16.04 1.18
CA TYR A 565 16.31 -16.50 2.56
C TYR A 565 17.75 -16.89 2.89
N ASN A 566 18.26 -16.35 4.00
CA ASN A 566 19.55 -16.74 4.59
C ASN A 566 20.75 -16.61 3.62
N SER A 567 20.80 -15.52 2.85
CA SER A 567 21.76 -15.34 1.74
C SER A 567 22.80 -14.24 1.96
N LEU A 568 22.55 -13.26 2.84
CA LEU A 568 23.38 -12.08 3.02
C LEU A 568 24.14 -12.09 4.35
N GLU A 569 25.46 -12.07 4.28
CA GLU A 569 26.30 -11.83 5.46
C GLU A 569 26.05 -10.40 5.96
N PRO A 570 25.85 -10.17 7.28
CA PRO A 570 25.73 -8.81 7.82
C PRO A 570 27.01 -7.99 7.60
N TYR A 571 26.87 -6.68 7.38
CA TYR A 571 27.97 -5.72 7.28
C TYR A 571 27.56 -4.34 7.82
N ALA A 572 28.55 -3.46 8.01
CA ALA A 572 28.34 -2.11 8.50
C ALA A 572 27.52 -1.27 7.52
N ASN A 573 26.61 -0.45 8.06
CA ASN A 573 25.73 0.47 7.35
C ASN A 573 24.80 -0.20 6.32
N MET A 574 24.46 -1.47 6.57
CA MET A 574 23.57 -2.25 5.73
C MET A 574 22.15 -1.68 5.76
N ASN A 575 21.55 -1.53 4.58
CA ASN A 575 20.19 -1.00 4.34
C ASN A 575 19.99 0.46 4.72
N GLU A 576 21.05 1.28 4.76
CA GLU A 576 20.91 2.74 4.95
C GLU A 576 20.79 3.49 3.61
N ASN A 577 21.00 2.80 2.47
CA ASN A 577 21.04 3.38 1.12
C ASN A 577 20.51 2.40 0.05
N CYS A 578 19.55 1.53 0.40
CA CYS A 578 19.02 0.52 -0.51
C CYS A 578 17.75 0.97 -1.27
N PRO A 579 17.73 0.89 -2.61
CA PRO A 579 16.50 1.10 -3.37
C PRO A 579 15.52 -0.07 -3.14
N SER A 580 14.22 0.22 -3.21
CA SER A 580 13.13 -0.76 -3.02
C SER A 580 12.15 -0.75 -4.20
N LEU A 581 12.66 -0.79 -5.43
CA LEU A 581 11.81 -0.75 -6.63
C LEU A 581 11.23 -2.12 -7.05
N PRO A 582 9.89 -2.28 -7.11
CA PRO A 582 9.30 -3.43 -7.77
C PRO A 582 9.54 -3.43 -9.29
N PRO A 583 9.37 -4.58 -9.96
CA PRO A 583 9.02 -5.89 -9.40
C PRO A 583 10.23 -6.73 -8.99
N ILE A 584 11.45 -6.27 -9.30
CA ILE A 584 12.69 -7.05 -9.13
C ILE A 584 13.29 -6.81 -7.74
N TYR A 585 13.12 -5.61 -7.20
CA TYR A 585 13.73 -5.16 -5.93
C TYR A 585 15.24 -5.42 -5.94
N ASP A 586 15.89 -4.95 -7.01
CA ASP A 586 17.31 -5.11 -7.20
C ASP A 586 18.08 -4.44 -6.07
N ARG A 587 19.07 -5.14 -5.54
CA ARG A 587 19.80 -4.74 -4.33
C ARG A 587 21.26 -4.49 -4.71
N PRO A 588 21.69 -3.23 -4.86
CA PRO A 588 23.07 -2.88 -5.15
C PRO A 588 24.04 -3.49 -4.13
N THR A 589 25.28 -3.73 -4.58
CA THR A 589 26.31 -4.29 -3.71
C THR A 589 26.66 -3.30 -2.61
N ARG A 590 26.46 -3.69 -1.34
CA ARG A 590 26.70 -2.86 -0.15
C ARG A 590 25.88 -1.57 -0.06
N CYS A 591 24.70 -1.55 -0.67
CA CYS A 591 23.59 -0.92 0.04
C CYS A 591 23.29 -1.85 1.23
#